data_AF-A0A960RPS5-F1
#
_entry.id   AF-A0A960RPS5-F1
#
_cell.length_a   1.000
_cell.length_b   1.000
_cell.length_c   1.000
_cell.angle_alpha   90.00
_cell.angle_beta   90.00
_cell.angle_gamma   90.00
#
_symmetry.space_group_name_H-M   'P 1'
#
loop_
_entity.id
_entity.type
_entity.pdbx_description
1 polymer ?
#
loop_
_entity_poly.entity_id
_entity_poly.type
_entity_poly.pdbx_seq_one_letter_code
_entity_poly.pdbx_strand_id
1 'polypeptide(L)'
;MIYIEKLYSAFQEDPESVDTHWRSFFRGMELGSSLVTASSDERVKLLIQAYRLHGHQLAQFNPFSKIESVQELKLESFGFSDSDLTSSFSTFGLLPTDKAPLSEILDRLKALYASKIGYENIQGLENLIEKEQMPLSADEQRRILHELNRSELFEAFLHTKYTGQKRFSLEGGETLIPILAEILNHGSEQGLTEAVIGMAHRGRLNVLTNIMGKSYASVFAEFLPDYVPQEGDGSGDVKYHKGFSADYQTPNGKQLKLLLAANPSHLEAVDPVVEGIAYAKQTETEAVLPILIHGDASVAGQG
;
A
#
# COMPACT_ATOMS: atom_id res chain seq x y z
N MET A 1 29.36 33.72 2.18
CA MET A 1 29.98 32.71 3.06
C MET A 1 29.28 32.64 4.42
N ILE A 2 29.19 33.72 5.19
CA ILE A 2 28.61 33.72 6.56
C ILE A 2 27.17 33.15 6.66
N TYR A 3 26.32 33.34 5.64
CA TYR A 3 24.93 32.85 5.68
C TYR A 3 24.83 31.32 5.52
N ILE A 4 25.60 30.74 4.61
CA ILE A 4 25.61 29.29 4.37
C ILE A 4 26.25 28.57 5.57
N GLU A 5 27.28 29.13 6.17
CA GLU A 5 27.91 28.59 7.39
C GLU A 5 26.92 28.55 8.56
N LYS A 6 26.11 29.60 8.76
CA LYS A 6 25.07 29.60 9.79
C LYS A 6 24.00 28.54 9.56
N LEU A 7 23.57 28.37 8.30
CA LEU A 7 22.61 27.33 7.93
C LEU A 7 23.20 25.93 8.14
N TYR A 8 24.48 25.74 7.82
CA TYR A 8 25.15 24.46 8.05
C TYR A 8 25.30 24.16 9.55
N SER A 9 25.69 25.14 10.37
CA SER A 9 25.74 24.97 11.83
C SER A 9 24.37 24.65 12.44
N ALA A 10 23.30 25.29 11.97
CA ALA A 10 21.94 24.98 12.41
C ALA A 10 21.55 23.54 12.01
N PHE A 11 21.85 23.13 10.79
CA PHE A 11 21.66 21.75 10.32
C PHE A 11 22.44 20.72 11.15
N GLN A 12 23.67 21.04 11.60
CA GLN A 12 24.46 20.16 12.45
C GLN A 12 23.89 19.98 13.86
N GLU A 13 23.19 20.99 14.40
CA GLU A 13 22.50 20.89 15.69
C GLU A 13 21.14 20.19 15.57
N ASP A 14 20.38 20.52 14.52
CA ASP A 14 19.09 19.93 14.20
C ASP A 14 18.85 19.94 12.68
N PRO A 15 18.85 18.79 11.99
CA PRO A 15 18.60 18.71 10.56
C PRO A 15 17.26 19.30 10.11
N GLU A 16 16.24 19.31 10.98
CA GLU A 16 14.91 19.85 10.69
C GLU A 16 14.84 21.39 10.82
N SER A 17 15.87 22.02 11.40
CA SER A 17 15.95 23.48 11.58
C SER A 17 16.16 24.27 10.28
N VAL A 18 16.54 23.59 9.20
CA VAL A 18 16.70 24.16 7.85
C VAL A 18 15.63 23.62 6.91
N ASP A 19 15.26 24.40 5.90
CA ASP A 19 14.29 23.95 4.91
C ASP A 19 14.81 22.75 4.09
N THR A 20 13.88 22.04 3.46
CA THR A 20 14.14 20.78 2.77
C THR A 20 15.22 20.90 1.70
N HIS A 21 15.34 22.04 1.01
CA HIS A 21 16.35 22.25 -0.02
C HIS A 21 17.76 22.33 0.60
N TRP A 22 17.95 23.11 1.66
CA TRP A 22 19.22 23.19 2.38
C TRP A 22 19.57 21.89 3.09
N ARG A 23 18.57 21.20 3.64
CA ARG A 23 18.75 19.88 4.27
C ARG A 23 19.31 18.86 3.28
N SER A 24 18.73 18.77 2.09
CA SER A 24 19.23 17.90 1.02
C SER A 24 20.63 18.32 0.56
N PHE A 25 20.89 19.63 0.45
CA PHE A 25 22.21 20.14 0.09
C PHE A 25 23.29 19.78 1.12
N PHE A 26 23.04 19.98 2.42
CA PHE A 26 24.00 19.67 3.48
C PHE A 26 24.17 18.18 3.71
N ARG A 27 23.09 17.39 3.63
CA ARG A 27 23.21 15.92 3.59
C ARG A 27 24.07 15.47 2.42
N GLY A 28 23.91 16.07 1.23
CA GLY A 28 24.77 15.81 0.08
C GLY A 28 26.24 16.18 0.32
N MET A 29 26.50 17.25 1.08
CA MET A 29 27.85 17.69 1.45
C MET A 29 28.52 16.79 2.50
N GLU A 30 27.77 16.36 3.52
CA GLU A 30 28.24 15.40 4.52
C GLU A 30 28.47 14.02 3.90
N LEU A 31 27.56 13.58 3.03
CA LEU A 31 27.76 12.39 2.20
C LEU A 31 29.04 12.54 1.35
N GLY A 32 29.20 13.68 0.66
CA GLY A 32 30.40 13.97 -0.14
C GLY A 32 31.70 13.92 0.67
N SER A 33 31.73 14.50 1.87
CA SER A 33 32.94 14.51 2.71
C SER A 33 33.26 13.12 3.30
N SER A 34 32.23 12.36 3.68
CA SER A 34 32.39 10.97 4.13
C SER A 34 32.82 10.04 3.00
N LEU A 35 32.36 10.25 1.76
CA LEU A 35 32.76 9.47 0.59
C LEU A 35 34.24 9.64 0.20
N VAL A 36 34.85 10.79 0.51
CA VAL A 36 36.27 11.08 0.22
C VAL A 36 37.22 10.21 1.06
N THR A 37 36.81 9.81 2.26
CA THR A 37 37.59 8.96 3.17
C THR A 37 37.04 7.54 3.30
N ALA A 38 35.81 7.30 2.83
CA ALA A 38 35.16 6.00 2.87
C ALA A 38 35.86 4.96 2.00
N SER A 39 36.06 3.78 2.56
CA SER A 39 36.40 2.58 1.80
C SER A 39 35.33 2.29 0.75
N SER A 40 35.71 1.60 -0.32
CA SER A 40 34.76 1.14 -1.34
C SER A 40 33.55 0.39 -0.78
N ASP A 41 33.75 -0.44 0.25
CA ASP A 41 32.67 -1.18 0.91
C ASP A 41 31.72 -0.26 1.72
N GLU A 42 32.23 0.82 2.32
CA GLU A 42 31.38 1.84 2.98
C GLU A 42 30.53 2.62 1.97
N ARG A 43 31.08 2.90 0.78
CA ARG A 43 30.33 3.56 -0.31
C ARG A 43 29.17 2.68 -0.80
N VAL A 44 29.37 1.35 -0.85
CA VAL A 44 28.27 0.39 -1.12
C VAL A 44 27.21 0.41 -0.01
N LYS A 45 27.59 0.48 1.28
CA LYS A 45 26.60 0.60 2.37
C LYS A 45 25.75 1.86 2.22
N LEU A 46 26.36 2.99 1.89
CA LEU A 46 25.66 4.25 1.68
C LEU A 46 24.68 4.16 0.49
N LEU A 47 25.09 3.49 -0.59
CA LEU A 47 24.22 3.22 -1.75
C LEU A 47 23.00 2.37 -1.36
N ILE A 48 23.20 1.30 -0.57
CA ILE A 48 22.09 0.46 -0.07
C ILE A 48 21.12 1.31 0.76
N GLN A 49 21.63 2.14 1.68
CA GLN A 49 20.81 3.05 2.48
C GLN A 49 20.04 4.06 1.63
N ALA A 50 20.65 4.58 0.57
CA ALA A 50 19.99 5.51 -0.34
C ALA A 50 18.82 4.83 -1.08
N TYR A 51 18.97 3.59 -1.54
CA TYR A 51 17.87 2.82 -2.15
C TYR A 51 16.74 2.54 -1.16
N ARG A 52 17.05 2.27 0.11
CA ARG A 52 16.06 2.11 1.18
C ARG A 52 15.24 3.39 1.42
N LEU A 53 15.87 4.56 1.29
CA LEU A 53 15.23 5.85 1.52
C LEU A 53 14.50 6.40 0.30
N HIS A 54 15.09 6.27 -0.89
CA HIS A 54 14.64 6.94 -2.11
C HIS A 54 14.21 6.00 -3.24
N GLY A 55 14.39 4.67 -3.07
CA GLY A 55 14.09 3.70 -4.13
C GLY A 55 12.64 3.75 -4.61
N HIS A 56 11.69 4.09 -3.73
CA HIS A 56 10.27 4.25 -4.06
C HIS A 56 10.02 5.26 -5.18
N GLN A 57 10.88 6.28 -5.33
CA GLN A 57 10.77 7.28 -6.39
C GLN A 57 11.10 6.72 -7.78
N LEU A 58 11.81 5.58 -7.83
CA LEU A 58 12.07 4.82 -9.05
C LEU A 58 11.08 3.66 -9.26
N ALA A 59 10.14 3.43 -8.35
CA ALA A 59 9.20 2.33 -8.46
C ALA A 59 8.18 2.55 -9.58
N GLN A 60 7.89 1.50 -10.32
CA GLN A 60 7.06 1.47 -11.52
C GLN A 60 5.60 1.09 -11.22
N PHE A 61 5.01 1.66 -10.18
CA PHE A 61 3.62 1.38 -9.78
C PHE A 61 2.58 2.13 -10.62
N ASN A 62 2.96 3.25 -11.25
CA ASN A 62 2.09 4.00 -12.17
C ASN A 62 2.42 3.63 -13.63
N PRO A 63 1.53 2.95 -14.36
CA PRO A 63 1.80 2.52 -15.73
C PRO A 63 1.78 3.67 -16.76
N PHE A 64 1.31 4.86 -16.37
CA PHE A 64 1.18 6.02 -17.26
C PHE A 64 2.29 7.06 -17.08
N SER A 65 3.00 7.03 -15.96
CA SER A 65 4.04 8.02 -15.64
C SER A 65 5.42 7.59 -16.12
N LYS A 66 6.19 8.56 -16.60
CA LYS A 66 7.63 8.38 -16.80
C LYS A 66 8.33 8.50 -15.45
N ILE A 67 9.31 7.64 -15.23
CA ILE A 67 10.13 7.67 -14.03
C ILE A 67 11.27 8.66 -14.27
N GLU A 68 11.38 9.65 -13.41
CA GLU A 68 12.46 10.63 -13.46
C GLU A 68 13.73 10.08 -12.80
N SER A 69 14.89 10.60 -13.19
CA SER A 69 16.15 10.21 -12.54
C SER A 69 16.22 10.80 -11.13
N VAL A 70 16.52 9.96 -10.15
CA VAL A 70 16.71 10.37 -8.75
C VAL A 70 18.19 10.63 -8.52
N GLN A 71 18.55 11.87 -8.15
CA GLN A 71 19.94 12.30 -8.02
C GLN A 71 20.67 11.55 -6.88
N GLU A 72 19.95 11.24 -5.82
CA GLU A 72 20.39 10.52 -4.63
C GLU A 72 20.74 9.06 -4.92
N LEU A 73 20.30 8.51 -6.07
CA LEU A 73 20.53 7.11 -6.47
C LEU A 73 21.53 6.96 -7.62
N LYS A 74 22.12 8.07 -8.08
CA LYS A 74 23.17 8.07 -9.11
C LYS A 74 24.48 7.54 -8.55
N LEU A 75 25.18 6.69 -9.31
CA LEU A 75 26.44 6.06 -8.89
C LEU A 75 27.54 7.09 -8.60
N GLU A 76 27.55 8.16 -9.38
CA GLU A 76 28.50 9.26 -9.26
C GLU A 76 28.35 9.95 -7.91
N SER A 77 27.13 9.99 -7.35
CA SER A 77 26.87 10.53 -6.01
C SER A 77 27.55 9.73 -4.90
N PHE A 78 27.99 8.50 -5.17
CA PHE A 78 28.75 7.62 -4.27
C PHE A 78 30.21 7.45 -4.70
N GLY A 79 30.68 8.22 -5.70
CA GLY A 79 32.04 8.10 -6.24
C GLY A 79 32.30 6.80 -7.02
N PHE A 80 31.24 6.13 -7.49
CA PHE A 80 31.35 5.01 -8.43
C PHE A 80 31.20 5.49 -9.87
N SER A 81 31.75 4.72 -10.79
CA SER A 81 31.67 4.90 -12.23
C SER A 81 31.29 3.58 -12.91
N ASP A 82 30.96 3.62 -14.20
CA ASP A 82 30.60 2.41 -14.96
C ASP A 82 31.71 1.34 -14.96
N SER A 83 32.98 1.73 -14.82
CA SER A 83 34.09 0.76 -14.70
C SER A 83 34.03 -0.07 -13.42
N ASP A 84 33.39 0.45 -12.37
CA ASP A 84 33.28 -0.22 -11.08
C ASP A 84 32.17 -1.28 -11.05
N LEU A 85 31.29 -1.31 -12.06
CA LEU A 85 30.17 -2.26 -12.13
C LEU A 85 30.63 -3.72 -12.06
N THR A 86 31.79 -4.01 -12.62
CA THR A 86 32.38 -5.37 -12.65
C THR A 86 33.25 -5.68 -11.42
N SER A 87 33.57 -4.66 -10.61
CA SER A 87 34.34 -4.82 -9.38
C SER A 87 33.51 -5.48 -8.30
N SER A 88 34.14 -6.34 -7.50
CA SER A 88 33.48 -7.12 -6.46
C SER A 88 33.52 -6.41 -5.10
N PHE A 89 32.36 -6.27 -4.47
CA PHE A 89 32.19 -5.60 -3.16
C PHE A 89 31.41 -6.48 -2.20
N SER A 90 31.47 -6.14 -0.90
CA SER A 90 30.63 -6.78 0.11
C SER A 90 29.14 -6.54 -0.16
N THR A 91 28.32 -7.60 -0.11
CA THR A 91 26.87 -7.51 -0.35
C THR A 91 26.09 -7.14 0.91
N PHE A 92 26.73 -7.22 2.08
CA PHE A 92 26.10 -6.98 3.38
C PHE A 92 24.84 -7.82 3.63
N GLY A 93 24.80 -9.04 3.06
CA GLY A 93 23.67 -9.97 3.20
C GLY A 93 22.50 -9.69 2.26
N LEU A 94 22.61 -8.69 1.37
CA LEU A 94 21.58 -8.40 0.36
C LEU A 94 21.44 -9.53 -0.68
N LEU A 95 22.55 -10.25 -0.92
CA LEU A 95 22.64 -11.40 -1.80
C LEU A 95 23.08 -12.63 -1.00
N PRO A 96 22.82 -13.86 -1.48
CA PRO A 96 23.27 -15.09 -0.82
C PRO A 96 24.79 -15.23 -0.70
N THR A 97 25.55 -14.50 -1.52
CA THR A 97 27.02 -14.46 -1.50
C THR A 97 27.53 -13.27 -0.70
N ASP A 98 28.64 -13.45 0.03
CA ASP A 98 29.26 -12.37 0.83
C ASP A 98 29.78 -11.21 -0.04
N LYS A 99 30.21 -11.53 -1.28
CA LYS A 99 30.67 -10.56 -2.26
C LYS A 99 30.03 -10.81 -3.62
N ALA A 100 29.80 -9.72 -4.36
CA ALA A 100 29.25 -9.75 -5.71
C ALA A 100 29.73 -8.53 -6.51
N PRO A 101 29.67 -8.56 -7.86
CA PRO A 101 29.82 -7.38 -8.69
C PRO A 101 28.86 -6.26 -8.28
N LEU A 102 29.27 -5.00 -8.36
CA LEU A 102 28.40 -3.85 -8.07
C LEU A 102 27.13 -3.85 -8.93
N SER A 103 27.22 -4.33 -10.17
CA SER A 103 26.04 -4.49 -11.04
C SER A 103 24.98 -5.42 -10.43
N GLU A 104 25.39 -6.54 -9.83
CA GLU A 104 24.45 -7.48 -9.21
C GLU A 104 23.82 -6.90 -7.94
N ILE A 105 24.59 -6.16 -7.15
CA ILE A 105 24.08 -5.44 -5.98
C ILE A 105 23.03 -4.41 -6.41
N LEU A 106 23.31 -3.64 -7.47
CA LEU A 106 22.37 -2.65 -8.02
C LEU A 106 21.10 -3.29 -8.57
N ASP A 107 21.22 -4.39 -9.30
CA ASP A 107 20.06 -5.10 -9.85
C ASP A 107 19.18 -5.63 -8.73
N ARG A 108 19.78 -6.16 -7.66
CA ARG A 108 19.04 -6.58 -6.46
C ARG A 108 18.35 -5.40 -5.77
N LEU A 109 19.04 -4.27 -5.58
CA LEU A 109 18.44 -3.06 -4.99
C LEU A 109 17.27 -2.53 -5.81
N LYS A 110 17.40 -2.52 -7.15
CA LYS A 110 16.31 -2.11 -8.06
C LYS A 110 15.13 -3.09 -8.00
N ALA A 111 15.40 -4.40 -7.97
CA ALA A 111 14.36 -5.42 -7.86
C ALA A 111 13.57 -5.31 -6.54
N LEU A 112 14.25 -4.94 -5.45
CA LEU A 112 13.63 -4.78 -4.13
C LEU A 112 12.88 -3.45 -3.98
N TYR A 113 13.54 -2.33 -4.30
CA TYR A 113 13.06 -1.00 -3.93
C TYR A 113 12.51 -0.16 -5.08
N ALA A 114 12.74 -0.57 -6.33
CA ALA A 114 12.34 0.17 -7.53
C ALA A 114 11.55 -0.70 -8.53
N SER A 115 10.85 -1.74 -8.04
CA SER A 115 10.05 -2.64 -8.88
C SER A 115 8.61 -2.13 -9.04
N LYS A 116 7.59 -2.98 -8.84
CA LYS A 116 6.17 -2.58 -8.87
C LYS A 116 5.65 -2.07 -7.53
N ILE A 117 6.49 -2.12 -6.49
CA ILE A 117 6.17 -1.67 -5.14
C ILE A 117 7.16 -0.57 -4.76
N GLY A 118 6.65 0.57 -4.33
CA GLY A 118 7.44 1.64 -3.72
C GLY A 118 7.29 1.56 -2.20
N TYR A 119 8.41 1.50 -1.50
CA TYR A 119 8.41 1.45 -0.04
C TYR A 119 8.89 2.77 0.58
N GLU A 120 8.08 3.33 1.47
CA GLU A 120 8.39 4.54 2.24
C GLU A 120 8.37 4.21 3.73
N ASN A 121 9.18 4.94 4.52
CA ASN A 121 9.25 4.80 5.99
C ASN A 121 9.49 3.36 6.49
N ILE A 122 10.37 2.61 5.82
CA ILE A 122 10.60 1.17 6.07
C ILE A 122 11.44 0.83 7.30
N GLN A 123 11.65 1.76 8.22
CA GLN A 123 12.55 1.56 9.35
C GLN A 123 12.13 0.33 10.18
N GLY A 124 13.00 -0.68 10.26
CA GLY A 124 12.73 -1.95 10.94
C GLY A 124 12.05 -3.03 10.08
N LEU A 125 11.69 -2.70 8.83
CA LEU A 125 11.10 -3.62 7.86
C LEU A 125 12.09 -4.09 6.79
N GLU A 126 13.34 -3.63 6.83
CA GLU A 126 14.36 -3.93 5.81
C GLU A 126 14.55 -5.44 5.68
N ASN A 127 14.68 -6.15 6.80
CA ASN A 127 14.82 -7.60 6.79
C ASN A 127 13.58 -8.33 6.25
N LEU A 128 12.39 -7.73 6.34
CA LEU A 128 11.17 -8.32 5.77
C LEU A 128 11.14 -8.13 4.25
N ILE A 129 11.55 -6.95 3.79
CA ILE A 129 11.57 -6.57 2.37
C ILE A 129 12.69 -7.28 1.61
N GLU A 130 13.90 -7.32 2.18
CA GLU A 130 15.11 -7.83 1.53
C GLU A 130 15.20 -9.37 1.53
N LYS A 131 14.39 -10.03 2.36
CA LYS A 131 14.20 -11.48 2.33
C LYS A 131 13.62 -11.91 0.98
N GLU A 132 13.99 -13.10 0.57
CA GLU A 132 13.51 -13.69 -0.67
C GLU A 132 11.98 -13.87 -0.62
N GLN A 133 11.28 -13.14 -1.50
CA GLN A 133 9.85 -13.35 -1.69
C GLN A 133 9.67 -14.68 -2.43
N MET A 134 8.97 -15.62 -1.80
CA MET A 134 8.64 -16.86 -2.46
C MET A 134 7.64 -16.59 -3.59
N PRO A 135 7.83 -17.18 -4.78
CA PRO A 135 6.86 -17.04 -5.86
C PRO A 135 5.52 -17.64 -5.42
N LEU A 136 4.43 -16.98 -5.81
CA LEU A 136 3.09 -17.50 -5.59
C LEU A 136 2.93 -18.87 -6.25
N SER A 137 2.35 -19.81 -5.50
CA SER A 137 1.95 -21.12 -6.03
C SER A 137 0.90 -20.98 -7.13
N ALA A 138 0.78 -22.00 -7.97
CA ALA A 138 -0.22 -22.00 -9.05
C ALA A 138 -1.66 -21.86 -8.52
N ASP A 139 -1.94 -22.38 -7.33
CA ASP A 139 -3.27 -22.29 -6.73
C ASP A 139 -3.58 -20.89 -6.19
N GLU A 140 -2.59 -20.21 -5.59
CA GLU A 140 -2.72 -18.80 -5.20
C GLU A 140 -2.94 -17.91 -6.43
N GLN A 141 -2.17 -18.13 -7.51
CA GLN A 141 -2.34 -17.38 -8.76
C GLN A 141 -3.75 -17.57 -9.36
N ARG A 142 -4.26 -18.81 -9.36
CA ARG A 142 -5.63 -19.10 -9.83
C ARG A 142 -6.69 -18.44 -8.96
N ARG A 143 -6.51 -18.43 -7.64
CA ARG A 143 -7.44 -17.78 -6.71
C ARG A 143 -7.50 -16.27 -6.96
N ILE A 144 -6.34 -15.60 -7.03
CA ILE A 144 -6.25 -14.17 -7.31
C ILE A 144 -6.91 -13.84 -8.66
N LEU A 145 -6.62 -14.62 -9.70
CA LEU A 145 -7.25 -14.45 -11.02
C LEU A 145 -8.77 -14.62 -10.96
N HIS A 146 -9.27 -15.60 -10.19
CA HIS A 146 -10.69 -15.81 -10.02
C HIS A 146 -11.39 -14.65 -9.28
N GLU A 147 -10.75 -14.09 -8.26
CA GLU A 147 -11.23 -12.91 -7.53
C GLU A 147 -11.28 -11.67 -8.45
N LEU A 148 -10.23 -11.45 -9.26
CA LEU A 148 -10.20 -10.39 -10.28
C LEU A 148 -11.32 -10.56 -11.31
N ASN A 149 -11.49 -11.77 -11.86
CA ASN A 149 -12.54 -12.06 -12.84
C ASN A 149 -13.94 -11.81 -12.25
N ARG A 150 -14.18 -12.22 -11.00
CA ARG A 150 -15.46 -11.96 -10.33
C ARG A 150 -15.73 -10.46 -10.15
N SER A 151 -14.69 -9.70 -9.79
CA SER A 151 -14.77 -8.24 -9.67
C SER A 151 -15.12 -7.59 -11.01
N GLU A 152 -14.38 -7.91 -12.07
CA GLU A 152 -14.55 -7.30 -13.40
C GLU A 152 -15.92 -7.67 -14.01
N LEU A 153 -16.30 -8.96 -13.95
CA LEU A 153 -17.58 -9.42 -14.49
C LEU A 153 -18.78 -8.79 -13.78
N PHE A 154 -18.67 -8.54 -12.47
CA PHE A 154 -19.70 -7.85 -11.71
C PHE A 154 -19.90 -6.42 -12.19
N GLU A 155 -18.82 -5.67 -12.39
CA GLU A 155 -18.88 -4.29 -12.90
C GLU A 155 -19.40 -4.24 -14.35
N ALA A 156 -18.91 -5.13 -15.21
CA ALA A 156 -19.35 -5.24 -16.60
C ALA A 156 -20.86 -5.57 -16.70
N PHE A 157 -21.36 -6.44 -15.82
CA PHE A 157 -22.78 -6.75 -15.73
C PHE A 157 -23.60 -5.53 -15.32
N LEU A 158 -23.20 -4.84 -14.25
CA LEU A 158 -23.90 -3.64 -13.79
C LEU A 158 -23.92 -2.54 -14.86
N HIS A 159 -22.79 -2.33 -15.54
CA HIS A 159 -22.70 -1.36 -16.63
C HIS A 159 -23.66 -1.67 -17.78
N THR A 160 -23.74 -2.96 -18.17
CA THR A 160 -24.58 -3.40 -19.28
C THR A 160 -26.07 -3.39 -18.92
N LYS A 161 -26.44 -3.79 -17.70
CA LYS A 161 -27.85 -3.94 -17.30
C LYS A 161 -28.49 -2.67 -16.76
N TYR A 162 -27.73 -1.84 -16.06
CA TYR A 162 -28.24 -0.65 -15.38
C TYR A 162 -27.61 0.62 -15.95
N THR A 163 -27.67 0.76 -17.27
CA THR A 163 -27.11 1.89 -18.00
C THR A 163 -27.67 3.22 -17.49
N GLY A 164 -26.79 4.19 -17.23
CA GLY A 164 -27.17 5.52 -16.74
C GLY A 164 -27.42 5.62 -15.23
N GLN A 165 -27.43 4.50 -14.48
CA GLN A 165 -27.48 4.56 -13.02
C GLN A 165 -26.08 4.75 -12.42
N LYS A 166 -25.97 5.62 -11.39
CA LYS A 166 -24.73 5.79 -10.63
C LYS A 166 -24.43 4.53 -9.82
N ARG A 167 -23.25 3.94 -10.02
CA ARG A 167 -22.78 2.72 -9.33
C ARG A 167 -21.42 2.83 -8.63
N PHE A 168 -20.69 3.94 -8.86
CA PHE A 168 -19.35 4.17 -8.32
C PHE A 168 -18.39 3.00 -8.58
N SER A 169 -18.16 2.73 -9.87
CA SER A 169 -17.35 1.64 -10.40
C SER A 169 -16.02 1.39 -9.68
N LEU A 170 -15.67 0.13 -9.47
CA LEU A 170 -14.30 -0.29 -9.14
C LEU A 170 -13.40 -0.49 -10.39
N GLU A 171 -13.89 -0.21 -11.60
CA GLU A 171 -13.09 -0.39 -12.84
C GLU A 171 -11.72 0.29 -12.74
N GLY A 172 -10.68 -0.45 -13.08
CA GLY A 172 -9.27 -0.06 -12.94
C GLY A 172 -8.70 -0.17 -11.52
N GLY A 173 -9.50 -0.60 -10.54
CA GLY A 173 -9.12 -0.82 -9.14
C GLY A 173 -9.52 -2.20 -8.61
N GLU A 174 -9.76 -3.17 -9.51
CA GLU A 174 -10.27 -4.50 -9.20
C GLU A 174 -9.36 -5.28 -8.24
N THR A 175 -8.06 -4.98 -8.25
CA THR A 175 -7.05 -5.52 -7.33
C THR A 175 -7.38 -5.28 -5.85
N LEU A 176 -8.27 -4.33 -5.53
CA LEU A 176 -8.79 -4.16 -4.17
C LEU A 176 -9.40 -5.46 -3.61
N ILE A 177 -10.10 -6.24 -4.44
CA ILE A 177 -10.76 -7.47 -4.01
C ILE A 177 -9.75 -8.53 -3.54
N PRO A 178 -8.76 -8.94 -4.35
CA PRO A 178 -7.75 -9.89 -3.89
C PRO A 178 -6.89 -9.34 -2.75
N ILE A 179 -6.63 -8.03 -2.68
CA ILE A 179 -5.91 -7.43 -1.53
C ILE A 179 -6.70 -7.63 -0.23
N LEU A 180 -8.00 -7.31 -0.22
CA LEU A 180 -8.84 -7.50 0.97
C LEU A 180 -8.95 -8.98 1.35
N ALA A 181 -9.13 -9.86 0.36
CA ALA A 181 -9.18 -11.30 0.60
C ALA A 181 -7.88 -11.81 1.24
N GLU A 182 -6.72 -11.34 0.78
CA GLU A 182 -5.42 -11.72 1.32
C GLU A 182 -5.20 -11.17 2.73
N ILE A 183 -5.57 -9.92 3.01
CA ILE A 183 -5.50 -9.33 4.36
C ILE A 183 -6.33 -10.16 5.34
N LEU A 184 -7.55 -10.54 4.96
CA LEU A 184 -8.43 -11.35 5.81
C LEU A 184 -7.88 -12.77 5.99
N ASN A 185 -7.39 -13.39 4.92
CA ASN A 185 -6.80 -14.73 4.99
C ASN A 185 -5.59 -14.75 5.91
N HIS A 186 -4.62 -13.87 5.69
CA HIS A 186 -3.41 -13.78 6.51
C HIS A 186 -3.71 -13.36 7.95
N GLY A 187 -4.62 -12.40 8.15
CA GLY A 187 -5.10 -12.01 9.47
C GLY A 187 -5.68 -13.19 10.25
N SER A 188 -6.52 -14.01 9.60
CA SER A 188 -7.08 -15.22 10.23
C SER A 188 -6.00 -16.22 10.66
N GLU A 189 -4.90 -16.30 9.92
CA GLU A 189 -3.75 -17.13 10.26
C GLU A 189 -3.09 -16.70 11.57
N GLN A 190 -3.10 -15.39 11.81
CA GLN A 190 -2.58 -14.77 13.03
C GLN A 190 -3.60 -14.63 14.16
N GLY A 191 -4.82 -15.19 14.01
CA GLY A 191 -5.83 -15.21 15.07
C GLY A 191 -6.81 -14.03 15.04
N LEU A 192 -6.88 -13.29 13.93
CA LEU A 192 -7.96 -12.33 13.70
C LEU A 192 -9.32 -13.00 13.86
N THR A 193 -10.25 -12.36 14.58
CA THR A 193 -11.62 -12.88 14.78
C THR A 193 -12.67 -12.02 14.07
N GLU A 194 -12.42 -10.72 13.92
CA GLU A 194 -13.33 -9.79 13.26
C GLU A 194 -12.57 -8.71 12.48
N ALA A 195 -13.11 -8.27 11.34
CA ALA A 195 -12.64 -7.09 10.64
C ALA A 195 -13.77 -6.07 10.47
N VAL A 196 -13.45 -4.80 10.74
CA VAL A 196 -14.38 -3.67 10.61
C VAL A 196 -13.89 -2.80 9.46
N ILE A 197 -14.70 -2.66 8.42
CA ILE A 197 -14.34 -1.99 7.17
C ILE A 197 -15.04 -0.63 7.10
N GLY A 198 -14.25 0.42 6.91
CA GLY A 198 -14.69 1.75 6.47
C GLY A 198 -14.27 1.97 5.03
N MET A 199 -15.18 2.44 4.18
CA MET A 199 -14.81 2.78 2.81
C MET A 199 -15.67 3.89 2.21
N ALA A 200 -15.06 4.64 1.30
CA ALA A 200 -15.76 5.55 0.40
C ALA A 200 -16.73 4.81 -0.55
N HIS A 201 -17.44 5.55 -1.40
CA HIS A 201 -18.43 4.98 -2.32
C HIS A 201 -17.83 4.09 -3.42
N ARG A 202 -16.55 4.29 -3.79
CA ARG A 202 -15.93 3.62 -4.95
C ARG A 202 -15.75 2.13 -4.69
N GLY A 203 -16.33 1.30 -5.56
CA GLY A 203 -16.27 -0.14 -5.48
C GLY A 203 -17.05 -0.78 -4.34
N ARG A 204 -17.89 -0.02 -3.62
CA ARG A 204 -18.60 -0.54 -2.44
C ARG A 204 -19.52 -1.72 -2.76
N LEU A 205 -20.23 -1.68 -3.89
CA LEU A 205 -21.08 -2.81 -4.33
C LEU A 205 -20.25 -4.05 -4.65
N ASN A 206 -19.03 -3.85 -5.15
CA ASN A 206 -18.08 -4.91 -5.44
C ASN A 206 -17.58 -5.57 -4.14
N VAL A 207 -17.18 -4.76 -3.16
CA VAL A 207 -16.80 -5.24 -1.82
C VAL A 207 -17.98 -5.95 -1.14
N LEU A 208 -19.19 -5.38 -1.19
CA LEU A 208 -20.39 -6.00 -0.61
C LEU A 208 -20.65 -7.41 -1.17
N THR A 209 -20.44 -7.62 -2.47
CA THR A 209 -20.76 -8.91 -3.10
C THR A 209 -19.59 -9.90 -3.05
N ASN A 210 -18.37 -9.43 -3.36
CA ASN A 210 -17.20 -10.29 -3.52
C ASN A 210 -16.41 -10.51 -2.23
N ILE A 211 -16.55 -9.64 -1.22
CA ILE A 211 -15.95 -9.80 0.11
C ILE A 211 -17.01 -10.12 1.15
N MET A 212 -18.04 -9.27 1.29
CA MET A 212 -19.04 -9.43 2.36
C MET A 212 -20.09 -10.50 2.08
N GLY A 213 -20.13 -11.08 0.86
CA GLY A 213 -21.08 -12.14 0.52
C GLY A 213 -22.54 -11.70 0.39
N LYS A 214 -22.82 -10.39 0.26
CA LYS A 214 -24.17 -9.90 -0.05
C LYS A 214 -24.62 -10.49 -1.39
N SER A 215 -25.79 -11.12 -1.40
CA SER A 215 -26.26 -11.81 -2.60
C SER A 215 -26.47 -10.85 -3.77
N TYR A 216 -26.15 -11.30 -4.99
CA TYR A 216 -26.43 -10.54 -6.21
C TYR A 216 -27.91 -10.17 -6.32
N ALA A 217 -28.82 -11.07 -5.95
CA ALA A 217 -30.25 -10.82 -5.96
C ALA A 217 -30.63 -9.62 -5.07
N SER A 218 -30.07 -9.54 -3.85
CA SER A 218 -30.28 -8.40 -2.96
C SER A 218 -29.74 -7.11 -3.55
N VAL A 219 -28.52 -7.12 -4.09
CA VAL A 219 -27.95 -5.92 -4.72
C VAL A 219 -28.76 -5.48 -5.93
N PHE A 220 -29.13 -6.40 -6.83
CA PHE A 220 -29.89 -6.09 -8.04
C PHE A 220 -31.31 -5.62 -7.75
N ALA A 221 -31.94 -6.12 -6.67
CA ALA A 221 -33.24 -5.62 -6.23
C ALA A 221 -33.17 -4.12 -5.93
N GLU A 222 -32.08 -3.62 -5.35
CA GLU A 222 -31.88 -2.18 -5.06
C GLU A 222 -31.68 -1.31 -6.31
N PHE A 223 -31.63 -1.89 -7.51
CA PHE A 223 -31.64 -1.17 -8.79
C PHE A 223 -33.02 -1.14 -9.46
N LEU A 224 -33.98 -1.91 -8.95
CA LEU A 224 -35.34 -1.93 -9.48
C LEU A 224 -36.10 -0.67 -9.05
N PRO A 225 -36.94 -0.08 -9.92
CA PRO A 225 -37.69 1.13 -9.60
C PRO A 225 -38.69 0.93 -8.46
N ASP A 226 -39.20 -0.29 -8.30
CA ASP A 226 -40.22 -0.64 -7.30
C ASP A 226 -39.60 -1.26 -6.03
N TYR A 227 -38.31 -1.04 -5.78
CA TYR A 227 -37.66 -1.53 -4.58
C TYR A 227 -38.28 -0.88 -3.33
N VAL A 228 -38.91 -1.70 -2.50
CA VAL A 228 -39.41 -1.30 -1.19
C VAL A 228 -38.38 -1.74 -0.14
N PRO A 229 -37.76 -0.81 0.61
CA PRO A 229 -36.92 -1.15 1.75
C PRO A 229 -37.67 -2.06 2.73
N GLN A 230 -36.99 -3.01 3.37
CA GLN A 230 -37.63 -3.85 4.37
C GLN A 230 -38.14 -3.01 5.56
N GLU A 231 -39.24 -3.45 6.18
CA GLU A 231 -39.79 -2.77 7.37
C GLU A 231 -38.72 -2.68 8.48
N GLY A 232 -38.38 -1.46 8.89
CA GLY A 232 -37.31 -1.18 9.85
C GLY A 232 -36.16 -0.32 9.33
N ASP A 233 -36.04 -0.14 8.00
CA ASP A 233 -34.97 0.63 7.34
C ASP A 233 -35.06 2.17 7.50
N GLY A 234 -36.00 2.69 8.33
CA GLY A 234 -36.19 4.12 8.54
C GLY A 234 -36.52 4.89 7.25
N SER A 235 -36.10 6.16 7.14
CA SER A 235 -36.32 6.98 5.93
C SER A 235 -35.58 6.48 4.69
N GLY A 236 -34.80 5.39 4.80
CA GLY A 236 -33.91 4.88 3.78
C GLY A 236 -32.71 5.78 3.54
N ASP A 237 -31.56 5.16 3.27
CA ASP A 237 -30.40 5.82 2.66
C ASP A 237 -30.05 5.08 1.36
N VAL A 238 -29.28 5.72 0.49
CA VAL A 238 -28.86 5.14 -0.78
C VAL A 238 -28.04 3.86 -0.57
N LYS A 239 -28.15 2.93 -1.52
CA LYS A 239 -27.56 1.57 -1.47
C LYS A 239 -26.07 1.50 -1.10
N TYR A 240 -25.32 2.57 -1.35
CA TYR A 240 -23.89 2.67 -1.04
C TYR A 240 -23.56 3.38 0.28
N HIS A 241 -24.54 3.65 1.16
CA HIS A 241 -24.32 4.14 2.53
C HIS A 241 -24.67 3.12 3.62
N LYS A 242 -25.43 2.07 3.25
CA LYS A 242 -25.88 1.06 4.21
C LYS A 242 -24.71 0.20 4.70
N GLY A 243 -24.67 -0.04 6.01
CA GLY A 243 -23.75 -1.01 6.61
C GLY A 243 -24.17 -2.45 6.29
N PHE A 244 -23.26 -3.40 6.50
CA PHE A 244 -23.53 -4.81 6.27
C PHE A 244 -22.67 -5.68 7.19
N SER A 245 -23.23 -6.75 7.73
CA SER A 245 -22.51 -7.72 8.56
C SER A 245 -22.60 -9.11 7.95
N ALA A 246 -21.51 -9.85 8.01
CA ALA A 246 -21.43 -11.20 7.45
C ALA A 246 -20.45 -12.07 8.20
N ASP A 247 -20.71 -13.38 8.21
CA ASP A 247 -19.67 -14.37 8.48
C ASP A 247 -18.91 -14.64 7.18
N TYR A 248 -17.58 -14.63 7.27
CA TYR A 248 -16.67 -14.86 6.15
C TYR A 248 -15.82 -16.10 6.42
N GLN A 249 -15.77 -16.99 5.44
CA GLN A 249 -14.91 -18.17 5.47
C GLN A 249 -13.69 -17.92 4.60
N THR A 250 -12.51 -17.98 5.20
CA THR A 250 -11.23 -17.88 4.48
C THR A 250 -10.95 -19.16 3.67
N PRO A 251 -10.05 -19.11 2.67
CA PRO A 251 -9.65 -20.30 1.92
C PRO A 251 -9.12 -21.46 2.78
N ASN A 252 -8.51 -21.15 3.94
CA ASN A 252 -8.02 -22.15 4.90
C ASN A 252 -9.12 -22.67 5.86
N GLY A 253 -10.38 -22.26 5.67
CA GLY A 253 -11.54 -22.75 6.41
C GLY A 253 -11.81 -22.05 7.74
N LYS A 254 -11.02 -21.03 8.10
CA LYS A 254 -11.24 -20.21 9.30
C LYS A 254 -12.43 -19.27 9.10
N GLN A 255 -13.13 -19.00 10.19
CA GLN A 255 -14.29 -18.12 10.21
C GLN A 255 -13.88 -16.75 10.77
N LEU A 256 -14.30 -15.70 10.09
CA LEU A 256 -14.16 -14.30 10.52
C LEU A 256 -15.53 -13.63 10.51
N LYS A 257 -15.76 -12.71 11.44
CA LYS A 257 -16.87 -11.77 11.32
C LYS A 257 -16.42 -10.56 10.52
N LEU A 258 -17.24 -10.08 9.60
CA LEU A 258 -17.01 -8.84 8.86
C LEU A 258 -18.12 -7.84 9.18
N LEU A 259 -17.74 -6.59 9.39
CA LEU A 259 -18.65 -5.47 9.52
C LEU A 259 -18.23 -4.35 8.57
N LEU A 260 -19.04 -4.06 7.56
CA LEU A 260 -18.92 -2.85 6.76
C LEU A 260 -19.74 -1.75 7.43
N ALA A 261 -19.07 -0.69 7.90
CA ALA A 261 -19.74 0.41 8.58
C ALA A 261 -20.67 1.18 7.63
N ALA A 262 -21.80 1.65 8.16
CA ALA A 262 -22.64 2.62 7.47
C ALA A 262 -21.92 3.98 7.47
N ASN A 263 -22.01 4.72 6.37
CA ASN A 263 -21.34 6.02 6.25
C ASN A 263 -22.16 7.02 5.41
N PRO A 264 -22.17 8.31 5.77
CA PRO A 264 -22.76 9.35 4.94
C PRO A 264 -21.90 9.63 3.69
N SER A 265 -22.39 10.51 2.81
CA SER A 265 -21.60 11.04 1.68
C SER A 265 -20.35 11.84 2.07
N HIS A 266 -20.21 12.23 3.36
CA HIS A 266 -19.04 12.95 3.85
C HIS A 266 -17.86 11.97 3.91
N LEU A 267 -16.96 12.06 2.93
CA LEU A 267 -15.77 11.22 2.83
C LEU A 267 -14.90 11.34 4.09
N GLU A 268 -14.18 10.28 4.45
CA GLU A 268 -13.33 10.13 5.64
C GLU A 268 -14.03 10.23 7.01
N ALA A 269 -15.28 10.74 7.07
CA ALA A 269 -16.02 10.84 8.34
C ALA A 269 -16.32 9.48 9.01
N VAL A 270 -16.22 8.38 8.26
CA VAL A 270 -16.40 7.01 8.79
C VAL A 270 -15.17 6.48 9.51
N ASP A 271 -14.00 7.05 9.27
CA ASP A 271 -12.71 6.52 9.74
C ASP A 271 -12.64 6.43 11.27
N PRO A 272 -12.88 7.53 12.04
CA PRO A 272 -12.88 7.44 13.50
C PRO A 272 -14.03 6.57 14.04
N VAL A 273 -15.12 6.41 13.29
CA VAL A 273 -16.23 5.54 13.68
C VAL A 273 -15.81 4.08 13.62
N VAL A 274 -15.12 3.68 12.55
CA VAL A 274 -14.60 2.31 12.38
C VAL A 274 -13.56 1.98 13.43
N GLU A 275 -12.63 2.90 13.70
CA GLU A 275 -11.65 2.74 14.79
C GLU A 275 -12.35 2.60 16.15
N GLY A 276 -13.36 3.44 16.43
CA GLY A 276 -14.13 3.34 17.67
C GLY A 276 -14.90 2.02 17.80
N ILE A 277 -15.46 1.51 16.71
CA ILE A 277 -16.14 0.20 16.69
C ILE A 277 -15.13 -0.94 16.93
N ALA A 278 -13.98 -0.90 16.25
CA ALA A 278 -12.93 -1.90 16.42
C ALA A 278 -12.41 -1.91 17.86
N TYR A 279 -12.11 -0.73 18.41
CA TYR A 279 -11.68 -0.57 19.80
C TYR A 279 -12.72 -1.09 20.81
N ALA A 280 -14.01 -0.79 20.60
CA ALA A 280 -15.07 -1.26 21.48
C ALA A 280 -15.29 -2.78 21.44
N LYS A 281 -14.92 -3.44 20.34
CA LYS A 281 -15.03 -4.89 20.14
C LYS A 281 -13.77 -5.64 20.53
N GLN A 282 -12.61 -4.99 20.55
CA GLN A 282 -11.36 -5.62 20.95
C GLN A 282 -11.41 -6.02 22.42
N THR A 283 -10.99 -7.26 22.70
CA THR A 283 -10.84 -7.78 24.06
C THR A 283 -9.48 -8.47 24.19
N GLU A 284 -9.11 -8.96 25.38
CA GLU A 284 -7.88 -9.74 25.56
C GLU A 284 -7.85 -11.01 24.68
N THR A 285 -9.02 -11.49 24.24
CA THR A 285 -9.17 -12.72 23.45
C THR A 285 -9.66 -12.51 22.02
N GLU A 286 -10.21 -11.34 21.69
CA GLU A 286 -10.73 -11.03 20.37
C GLU A 286 -9.84 -9.99 19.68
N ALA A 287 -9.17 -10.43 18.62
CA ALA A 287 -8.40 -9.55 17.75
C ALA A 287 -9.31 -8.98 16.65
N VAL A 288 -9.42 -7.65 16.60
CA VAL A 288 -10.28 -6.93 15.67
C VAL A 288 -9.43 -6.01 14.80
N LEU A 289 -9.56 -6.12 13.48
CA LEU A 289 -8.79 -5.33 12.51
C LEU A 289 -9.68 -4.24 11.88
N PRO A 290 -9.44 -2.95 12.15
CA PRO A 290 -10.00 -1.89 11.34
C PRO A 290 -9.31 -1.87 9.96
N ILE A 291 -10.11 -1.76 8.90
CA ILE A 291 -9.66 -1.62 7.51
C ILE A 291 -10.31 -0.37 6.93
N LEU A 292 -9.50 0.64 6.61
CA LEU A 292 -9.97 1.91 6.06
C LEU A 292 -9.57 2.05 4.58
N ILE A 293 -10.53 2.34 3.72
CA ILE A 293 -10.36 2.44 2.26
C ILE A 293 -10.77 3.84 1.80
N HIS A 294 -9.78 4.62 1.38
CA HIS A 294 -9.93 6.04 1.09
C HIS A 294 -9.92 6.35 -0.41
N GLY A 295 -10.41 7.55 -0.75
CA GLY A 295 -10.10 8.20 -2.03
C GLY A 295 -8.78 8.98 -1.92
N ASP A 296 -8.00 9.01 -3.00
CA ASP A 296 -6.72 9.71 -3.07
C ASP A 296 -6.84 11.21 -2.77
N ALA A 297 -7.85 11.88 -3.35
CA ALA A 297 -8.06 13.31 -3.11
C ALA A 297 -8.64 13.60 -1.71
N SER A 298 -9.47 12.70 -1.17
CA SER A 298 -10.15 12.91 0.10
C SER A 298 -9.24 12.63 1.29
N VAL A 299 -8.40 11.59 1.24
CA VAL A 299 -7.43 11.28 2.30
C VAL A 299 -6.40 12.41 2.49
N ALA A 300 -6.03 13.10 1.41
CA ALA A 300 -5.10 14.24 1.49
C ALA A 300 -5.79 15.56 1.89
N GLY A 301 -7.11 15.65 1.71
CA GLY A 301 -7.86 16.92 1.78
C GLY A 301 -8.86 17.04 2.93
N GLN A 302 -9.14 15.96 3.66
CA GLN A 302 -9.99 15.97 4.86
C GLN A 302 -9.09 15.77 6.09
N GLY A 303 -9.31 16.59 7.13
CA GLY A 303 -8.51 16.60 8.36
C GLY A 303 -9.23 16.03 9.56
#